data_AF-A0A6L4ZGE3-F1
#
_entry.id   AF-A0A6L4ZGE3-F1
#
_cell.length_a   1.000
_cell.length_b   1.000
_cell.length_c   1.000
_cell.angle_alpha   90.00
_cell.angle_beta   90.00
_cell.angle_gamma   90.00
#
_symmetry.space_group_name_H-M   'P 1'
#
loop_
_entity.id
_entity.type
_entity.pdbx_description
1 polymer ?
#
loop_
_entity_poly.entity_id
_entity_poly.type
_entity_poly.pdbx_seq_one_letter_code
_entity_poly.pdbx_strand_id
1 'polypeptide(L)'
;MSTSPLSKMFLILFLLVSAVLIQYHLLSPVFQLGWAQDDWIMRGYYQTIAAHPLKFLPEVIKLFGPYLTQEYYIGVLTSLLGPNYSLFRVFSFIYKTFVALAIYFLVIKVTKDKLLAVAAFALYAISFTSTESIQFIIASTEYLVQLTLCIYLLIYHHLIAVNTRSIKWLVLFLLTFMLSIAFSPIRAFPILAVPPLIEFFVFTLTNKASLKDIFIRLAVLSPVYILIILIIPIQQKFPTLSSPIVVSILNGNWFEVIIPFSGLGSLILPYQPCVEMFG
;
A
#
# COMPACT_ATOMS: atom_id res chain seq x y z
N MET A 1 39.81 10.65 0.45
CA MET A 1 39.27 12.04 0.43
C MET A 1 37.89 12.04 1.06
N SER A 2 37.71 12.73 2.18
CA SER A 2 36.42 12.85 2.87
C SER A 2 35.55 13.87 2.12
N THR A 3 34.50 13.40 1.44
CA THR A 3 33.51 14.29 0.81
C THR A 3 32.75 15.07 1.89
N SER A 4 32.64 16.39 1.72
CA SER A 4 31.96 17.28 2.68
C SER A 4 30.49 16.85 2.86
N PRO A 5 29.89 17.04 4.04
CA PRO A 5 28.49 16.67 4.29
C PRO A 5 27.52 17.31 3.28
N LEU A 6 27.83 18.52 2.81
CA LEU A 6 27.08 19.22 1.75
C LEU A 6 27.14 18.47 0.41
N SER A 7 28.32 18.01 0.00
CA SER A 7 28.49 17.25 -1.26
C SER A 7 27.74 15.92 -1.24
N LYS A 8 27.68 15.24 -0.08
CA LYS A 8 26.91 14.00 0.09
C LYS A 8 25.40 14.24 0.02
N MET A 9 24.91 15.33 0.59
CA MET A 9 23.50 15.71 0.51
C MET A 9 23.11 16.05 -0.94
N PHE A 10 23.96 16.80 -1.65
CA PHE A 10 23.73 17.14 -3.05
C PHE A 10 23.70 15.89 -3.94
N LEU A 11 24.62 14.94 -3.73
CA LEU A 11 24.62 13.67 -4.45
C LEU A 11 23.34 12.87 -4.23
N ILE A 12 22.84 12.79 -2.99
CA ILE A 12 21.57 12.10 -2.68
C ILE A 12 20.41 12.79 -3.38
N LEU A 13 20.30 14.12 -3.27
CA LEU A 13 19.24 14.88 -3.93
C LEU A 13 19.27 14.67 -5.45
N PHE A 14 20.47 14.73 -6.04
CA PHE A 14 20.67 14.47 -7.46
C PHE A 14 20.18 13.08 -7.84
N LEU A 15 20.56 12.03 -7.11
CA LEU A 15 20.11 10.66 -7.38
C LEU A 15 18.58 10.50 -7.27
N LEU A 16 17.96 11.12 -6.25
CA LEU A 16 16.51 11.07 -6.08
C LEU A 16 15.80 11.75 -7.26
N VAL A 17 16.25 12.96 -7.65
CA VAL A 17 15.67 13.71 -8.77
C VAL A 17 15.88 12.97 -10.09
N SER A 18 17.08 12.45 -10.36
CA SER A 18 17.38 11.69 -11.56
C SER A 18 16.48 10.45 -11.69
N ALA A 19 16.25 9.70 -10.61
CA ALA A 19 15.36 8.54 -10.66
C ALA A 19 13.91 8.92 -10.98
N VAL A 20 13.40 10.02 -10.43
CA VAL A 20 12.06 10.54 -10.74
C VAL A 20 11.95 10.95 -12.21
N LEU A 21 12.95 11.63 -12.75
CA LEU A 21 12.97 12.02 -14.16
C LEU A 21 13.04 10.81 -15.10
N ILE A 22 13.90 9.83 -14.79
CA ILE A 22 13.98 8.57 -15.55
C ILE A 22 12.63 7.85 -15.51
N GLN A 23 12.02 7.75 -14.33
CA GLN A 23 10.72 7.12 -14.16
C GLN A 23 9.63 7.85 -14.96
N TYR A 24 9.61 9.18 -14.95
CA TYR A 24 8.67 9.97 -15.74
C TYR A 24 8.81 9.66 -17.24
N HIS A 25 10.04 9.63 -17.76
CA HIS A 25 10.28 9.29 -19.16
C HIS A 25 9.84 7.88 -19.51
N LEU A 26 10.17 6.89 -18.68
CA LEU A 26 9.79 5.48 -18.89
C LEU A 26 8.27 5.28 -18.84
N LEU A 27 7.56 6.04 -18.01
CA LEU A 27 6.10 5.92 -17.83
C LEU A 27 5.29 6.86 -18.72
N SER A 28 5.95 7.73 -19.49
CA SER A 28 5.25 8.67 -20.38
C SER A 28 4.24 8.02 -21.34
N PRO A 29 4.46 6.81 -21.89
CA PRO A 29 3.45 6.16 -22.73
C PRO A 29 2.19 5.76 -21.94
N VAL A 30 2.35 5.40 -20.67
CA VAL A 30 1.24 4.98 -19.79
C VAL A 30 0.29 6.16 -19.53
N PHE A 31 0.79 7.39 -19.50
CA PHE A 31 -0.03 8.60 -19.30
C PHE A 31 -1.00 8.89 -20.45
N GLN A 32 -0.80 8.27 -21.61
CA GLN A 32 -1.67 8.39 -22.77
C GLN A 32 -2.75 7.30 -22.82
N LEU A 33 -2.70 6.30 -21.94
CA LEU A 33 -3.73 5.27 -21.88
C LEU A 33 -5.06 5.85 -21.42
N GLY A 34 -6.14 5.48 -22.12
CA GLY A 34 -7.51 5.79 -21.71
C GLY A 34 -7.95 5.02 -20.47
N TRP A 35 -9.23 5.09 -20.15
CA TRP A 35 -9.84 4.34 -19.05
C TRP A 35 -9.73 2.82 -19.28
N ALA A 36 -9.33 2.08 -18.24
CA ALA A 36 -9.46 0.63 -18.24
C ALA A 36 -10.93 0.20 -18.02
N GLN A 37 -11.26 -1.06 -18.29
CA GLN A 37 -12.61 -1.60 -18.09
C GLN A 37 -13.11 -1.40 -16.65
N ASP A 38 -12.27 -1.72 -15.67
CA ASP A 38 -12.62 -1.59 -14.25
C ASP A 38 -12.81 -0.12 -13.84
N ASP A 39 -12.04 0.80 -14.43
CA ASP A 39 -12.21 2.22 -14.15
C ASP A 39 -13.59 2.73 -14.62
N TRP A 40 -14.08 2.25 -15.78
CA TRP A 40 -15.41 2.57 -16.27
C TRP A 40 -16.52 2.07 -15.35
N ILE A 41 -16.36 0.84 -14.84
CA ILE A 41 -17.32 0.24 -13.90
C ILE A 41 -17.41 1.09 -12.63
N MET A 42 -16.27 1.39 -12.00
CA MET A 42 -16.24 2.17 -10.75
C MET A 42 -16.76 3.60 -10.95
N ARG A 43 -16.44 4.22 -12.09
CA ARG A 43 -16.99 5.52 -12.45
C ARG A 43 -18.51 5.48 -12.62
N GLY A 44 -19.04 4.46 -13.29
CA GLY A 44 -20.48 4.26 -13.49
C GLY A 44 -21.20 4.13 -12.15
N TYR A 45 -20.66 3.33 -11.23
CA TYR A 45 -21.19 3.23 -9.87
C TYR A 45 -21.15 4.58 -9.14
N TYR A 46 -20.03 5.31 -9.16
CA TYR A 46 -19.97 6.63 -8.53
C TYR A 46 -21.05 7.59 -9.06
N GLN A 47 -21.32 7.58 -10.37
CA GLN A 47 -22.35 8.42 -10.97
C GLN A 47 -23.76 8.15 -10.44
N THR A 48 -24.08 6.89 -10.08
CA THR A 48 -25.37 6.54 -9.49
C THR A 48 -25.56 7.07 -8.07
N ILE A 49 -24.46 7.29 -7.34
CA ILE A 49 -24.47 7.79 -5.95
C ILE A 49 -24.04 9.26 -5.82
N ALA A 50 -23.60 9.88 -6.92
CA ALA A 50 -22.95 11.19 -6.93
C ALA A 50 -23.80 12.34 -6.36
N ALA A 51 -25.13 12.23 -6.43
CA ALA A 51 -26.02 13.25 -5.86
C ALA A 51 -25.96 13.29 -4.32
N HIS A 52 -25.80 12.13 -3.67
CA HIS A 52 -25.76 12.01 -2.21
C HIS A 52 -24.73 10.95 -1.76
N PRO A 53 -23.42 11.17 -2.04
CA PRO A 53 -22.40 10.13 -1.90
C PRO A 53 -22.27 9.63 -0.46
N LEU A 54 -22.47 10.50 0.54
CA LEU A 54 -22.40 10.08 1.96
C LEU A 54 -23.64 9.29 2.41
N LYS A 55 -24.81 9.51 1.79
CA LYS A 55 -26.05 8.80 2.14
C LYS A 55 -25.97 7.34 1.73
N PHE A 56 -25.36 7.06 0.58
CA PHE A 56 -25.21 5.72 0.03
C PHE A 56 -24.00 4.95 0.60
N LEU A 57 -23.23 5.57 1.49
CA LEU A 57 -22.05 4.94 2.11
C LEU A 57 -22.37 3.54 2.71
N PRO A 58 -23.47 3.33 3.47
CA PRO A 58 -23.79 2.00 4.01
C PRO A 58 -24.10 0.96 2.94
N GLU A 59 -24.68 1.37 1.80
CA GLU A 59 -25.00 0.47 0.69
C GLU A 59 -23.75 0.09 -0.10
N VAL A 60 -22.86 1.04 -0.34
CA VAL A 60 -21.56 0.78 -0.98
C VAL A 60 -20.72 -0.15 -0.08
N ILE A 61 -20.72 0.05 1.24
CA ILE A 61 -20.04 -0.85 2.20
C ILE A 61 -20.61 -2.27 2.10
N LYS A 62 -21.93 -2.42 1.91
CA LYS A 62 -22.53 -3.75 1.77
C LYS A 62 -22.19 -4.42 0.43
N LEU A 63 -22.13 -3.64 -0.64
CA LEU A 63 -21.95 -4.16 -2.00
C LEU A 63 -20.49 -4.46 -2.32
N PHE A 64 -19.60 -3.52 -2.00
CA PHE A 64 -18.18 -3.60 -2.30
C PHE A 64 -17.34 -3.95 -1.06
N GLY A 65 -17.98 -4.12 0.10
CA GLY A 65 -17.25 -4.41 1.33
C GLY A 65 -16.27 -3.29 1.62
N PRO A 66 -15.01 -3.62 1.94
CA PRO A 66 -14.02 -2.62 2.25
C PRO A 66 -13.43 -1.97 0.95
N TYR A 67 -13.80 -2.42 -0.26
CA TYR A 67 -13.32 -1.86 -1.56
C TYR A 67 -13.92 -0.50 -1.94
N LEU A 68 -14.79 0.03 -1.08
CA LEU A 68 -15.47 1.33 -1.18
C LEU A 68 -14.56 2.50 -1.59
N THR A 69 -13.25 2.42 -1.39
CA THR A 69 -12.35 3.53 -1.70
C THR A 69 -12.11 3.72 -3.19
N GLN A 70 -12.32 2.72 -4.04
CA GLN A 70 -12.04 2.86 -5.47
C GLN A 70 -13.07 3.75 -6.18
N GLU A 71 -14.36 3.59 -5.87
CA GLU A 71 -15.47 4.37 -6.43
C GLU A 71 -15.48 5.81 -5.92
N TYR A 72 -15.19 6.01 -4.63
CA TYR A 72 -15.09 7.37 -4.08
C TYR A 72 -13.82 8.07 -4.56
N TYR A 73 -12.71 7.34 -4.75
CA TYR A 73 -11.47 7.91 -5.27
C TYR A 73 -11.64 8.44 -6.70
N ILE A 74 -12.21 7.64 -7.61
CA ILE A 74 -12.48 8.08 -8.99
C ILE A 74 -13.45 9.25 -9.03
N GLY A 75 -14.43 9.27 -8.11
CA GLY A 75 -15.38 10.36 -7.94
C GLY A 75 -14.75 11.67 -7.50
N VAL A 76 -13.88 11.62 -6.49
CA VAL A 76 -13.11 12.77 -6.01
C VAL A 76 -12.15 13.29 -7.09
N LEU A 77 -11.47 12.41 -7.80
CA LEU A 77 -10.62 12.82 -8.92
C LEU A 77 -11.43 13.52 -10.02
N THR A 78 -12.56 12.93 -10.41
CA THR A 78 -13.42 13.47 -11.47
C THR A 78 -14.02 14.82 -11.08
N SER A 79 -14.38 15.03 -9.81
CA SER A 79 -14.91 16.31 -9.34
C SER A 79 -13.84 17.41 -9.28
N LEU A 80 -12.59 17.06 -8.96
CA LEU A 80 -11.48 18.01 -8.84
C LEU A 80 -10.83 18.37 -10.18
N LEU A 81 -10.68 17.39 -11.09
CA LEU A 81 -9.86 17.55 -12.31
C LEU A 81 -10.68 17.44 -13.60
N GLY A 82 -11.99 17.20 -13.49
CA GLY A 82 -12.83 16.87 -14.63
C GLY A 82 -12.50 15.48 -15.22
N PRO A 83 -13.08 15.10 -16.36
CA PRO A 83 -12.87 13.78 -16.97
C PRO A 83 -11.53 13.69 -17.74
N ASN A 84 -10.42 14.06 -17.10
CA ASN A 84 -9.09 14.09 -17.71
C ASN A 84 -8.24 12.90 -17.21
N TYR A 85 -8.25 11.81 -17.98
CA TYR A 85 -7.55 10.56 -17.64
C TYR A 85 -6.03 10.73 -17.56
N SER A 86 -5.43 11.57 -18.40
CA SER A 86 -3.99 11.83 -18.33
C SER A 86 -3.61 12.50 -17.01
N LEU A 87 -4.42 13.45 -16.51
CA LEU A 87 -4.19 14.04 -15.19
C LEU A 87 -4.32 13.02 -14.07
N PHE A 88 -5.28 12.10 -14.13
CA PHE A 88 -5.40 11.04 -13.12
C PHE A 88 -4.14 10.19 -13.00
N ARG A 89 -3.55 9.80 -14.14
CA ARG A 89 -2.31 9.02 -14.17
C ARG A 89 -1.09 9.82 -13.70
N VAL A 90 -1.07 11.13 -13.95
CA VAL A 90 -0.05 12.03 -13.36
C VAL A 90 -0.17 12.04 -11.85
N PHE A 91 -1.38 12.08 -11.28
CA PHE A 91 -1.57 11.97 -9.83
C PHE A 91 -1.11 10.61 -9.29
N SER A 92 -1.38 9.50 -10.01
CA SER A 92 -0.85 8.17 -9.66
C SER A 92 0.68 8.16 -9.60
N PHE A 93 1.33 8.79 -10.59
CA PHE A 93 2.78 8.94 -10.62
C PHE A 93 3.32 9.77 -9.44
N ILE A 94 2.63 10.86 -9.09
CA ILE A 94 2.96 11.68 -7.91
C ILE A 94 2.87 10.83 -6.64
N TYR A 95 1.79 10.05 -6.48
CA TYR A 95 1.63 9.16 -5.33
C TYR A 95 2.73 8.09 -5.28
N LYS A 96 3.04 7.44 -6.41
CA LYS A 96 4.15 6.48 -6.50
C LYS A 96 5.48 7.11 -6.07
N THR A 97 5.74 8.35 -6.49
CA THR A 97 6.94 9.09 -6.10
C THR A 97 6.97 9.36 -4.59
N PHE A 98 5.85 9.74 -3.98
CA PHE A 98 5.76 9.90 -2.53
C PHE A 98 5.96 8.59 -1.78
N VAL A 99 5.47 7.46 -2.30
CA VAL A 99 5.76 6.14 -1.72
C VAL A 99 7.26 5.83 -1.76
N ALA A 100 7.92 6.05 -2.90
CA ALA A 100 9.35 5.84 -3.02
C ALA A 100 10.12 6.66 -1.97
N LEU A 101 9.79 7.95 -1.82
CA LEU A 101 10.37 8.82 -0.79
C LEU A 101 10.06 8.33 0.63
N ALA A 102 8.84 7.88 0.90
CA ALA A 102 8.48 7.33 2.20
C ALA A 102 9.27 6.06 2.53
N ILE A 103 9.53 5.18 1.55
CA ILE A 103 10.40 4.01 1.67
C ILE A 103 11.83 4.43 1.99
N TYR A 104 12.38 5.44 1.29
CA TYR A 104 13.69 6.00 1.62
C TYR A 104 13.77 6.41 3.10
N PHE A 105 12.80 7.19 3.58
CA PHE A 105 12.76 7.64 4.98
C PHE A 105 12.58 6.50 5.97
N LEU A 106 11.77 5.50 5.64
CA LEU A 106 11.59 4.31 6.46
C LEU A 106 12.90 3.52 6.60
N VAL A 107 13.53 3.20 5.47
CA VAL A 107 14.76 2.39 5.43
C VAL A 107 15.90 3.10 6.13
N ILE A 108 16.14 4.41 5.86
CA ILE A 108 17.20 5.15 6.55
C ILE A 108 16.94 5.27 8.06
N LYS A 109 15.66 5.37 8.47
CA LYS A 109 15.33 5.51 9.90
C LYS A 109 15.56 4.20 10.65
N VAL A 110 15.22 3.05 10.06
CA VAL A 110 15.36 1.72 10.67
C VAL A 110 16.81 1.23 10.60
N THR A 111 17.43 1.26 9.42
CA THR A 111 18.73 0.62 9.17
C THR A 111 19.92 1.55 9.45
N LYS A 112 19.69 2.87 9.45
CA LYS A 112 20.74 3.92 9.51
C LYS A 112 21.70 3.93 8.32
N ASP A 113 21.48 3.07 7.33
CA ASP A 113 22.31 2.97 6.13
C ASP A 113 21.72 3.82 5.00
N LYS A 114 22.49 4.82 4.55
CA LYS A 114 22.10 5.71 3.45
C LYS A 114 22.12 5.00 2.11
N LEU A 115 23.10 4.12 1.88
CA LEU A 115 23.23 3.41 0.62
C LEU A 115 22.05 2.46 0.44
N LEU A 116 21.69 1.73 1.50
CA LEU A 116 20.53 0.84 1.49
C LEU A 116 19.22 1.62 1.27
N ALA A 117 19.08 2.80 1.88
CA ALA A 117 17.91 3.65 1.67
C ALA A 117 17.80 4.17 0.23
N VAL A 118 18.92 4.60 -0.37
CA VAL A 118 18.98 5.01 -1.78
C VAL A 118 18.67 3.82 -2.69
N ALA A 119 19.22 2.64 -2.41
CA ALA A 119 18.95 1.43 -3.17
C ALA A 119 17.47 1.03 -3.11
N ALA A 120 16.86 1.04 -1.92
CA ALA A 120 15.44 0.74 -1.75
C ALA A 120 14.53 1.74 -2.48
N PHE A 121 14.85 3.03 -2.41
CA PHE A 121 14.18 4.07 -3.19
C PHE A 121 14.27 3.79 -4.69
N ALA A 122 15.48 3.56 -5.20
CA ALA A 122 15.70 3.36 -6.63
C ALA A 122 15.00 2.10 -7.13
N LEU A 123 15.15 0.97 -6.42
CA LEU A 123 14.49 -0.30 -6.75
C LEU A 123 12.98 -0.15 -6.76
N TYR A 124 12.38 0.50 -5.76
CA TYR A 124 10.94 0.73 -5.77
C TYR A 124 10.52 1.67 -6.91
N ALA A 125 11.26 2.74 -7.16
CA ALA A 125 10.94 3.72 -8.21
C ALA A 125 10.94 3.07 -9.60
N ILE A 126 11.91 2.21 -9.91
CA ILE A 126 12.04 1.59 -11.23
C ILE A 126 11.34 0.22 -11.36
N SER A 127 10.86 -0.36 -10.26
CA SER A 127 10.22 -1.69 -10.28
C SER A 127 9.00 -1.73 -11.22
N PHE A 128 8.88 -2.82 -11.96
CA PHE A 128 7.72 -3.09 -12.81
C PHE A 128 6.46 -3.34 -11.97
N THR A 129 6.56 -4.13 -10.90
CA THR A 129 5.42 -4.44 -10.02
C THR A 129 4.85 -3.20 -9.34
N SER A 130 5.71 -2.22 -9.02
CA SER A 130 5.26 -0.94 -8.45
C SER A 130 4.68 0.01 -9.49
N THR A 131 4.65 -0.37 -10.77
CA THR A 131 4.14 0.44 -11.88
C THR A 131 2.79 -0.04 -12.38
N GLU A 132 2.46 -1.32 -12.18
CA GLU A 132 1.20 -1.94 -12.63
C GLU A 132 -0.02 -1.11 -12.20
N SER A 133 -0.04 -0.62 -10.96
CA SER A 133 -1.14 0.19 -10.43
C SER A 133 -1.29 1.57 -11.07
N ILE A 134 -0.32 2.05 -11.88
CA ILE A 134 -0.49 3.28 -12.70
C ILE A 134 -1.35 2.98 -13.93
N GLN A 135 -1.43 1.72 -14.40
CA GLN A 135 -2.19 1.34 -15.59
C GLN A 135 -3.71 1.42 -15.37
N PHE A 136 -4.17 1.29 -14.13
CA PHE A 136 -5.58 1.41 -13.73
C PHE A 136 -5.73 2.62 -12.82
N ILE A 137 -6.63 3.56 -13.15
CA ILE A 137 -6.81 4.77 -12.36
C ILE A 137 -7.28 4.41 -10.94
N ILE A 138 -8.21 3.48 -10.80
CA ILE A 138 -8.72 3.02 -9.50
C ILE A 138 -7.64 2.35 -8.63
N ALA A 139 -6.63 1.73 -9.24
CA ALA A 139 -5.53 1.07 -8.53
C ALA A 139 -4.52 2.07 -7.95
N SER A 140 -4.64 3.36 -8.26
CA SER A 140 -3.81 4.41 -7.65
C SER A 140 -3.99 4.51 -6.13
N THR A 141 -5.11 4.00 -5.61
CA THR A 141 -5.36 3.85 -4.16
C THR A 141 -4.35 2.90 -3.49
N GLU A 142 -3.72 1.99 -4.24
CA GLU A 142 -2.65 1.13 -3.73
C GLU A 142 -1.41 1.93 -3.33
N TYR A 143 -1.08 3.02 -4.04
CA TYR A 143 0.02 3.91 -3.63
C TYR A 143 -0.33 4.67 -2.35
N LEU A 144 -1.59 5.06 -2.17
CA LEU A 144 -2.05 5.71 -0.94
C LEU A 144 -1.94 4.77 0.27
N VAL A 145 -2.27 3.48 0.09
CA VAL A 145 -2.02 2.44 1.11
C VAL A 145 -0.54 2.34 1.43
N GLN A 146 0.31 2.16 0.42
CA GLN A 146 1.75 1.99 0.65
C GLN A 146 2.38 3.22 1.35
N LEU A 147 1.92 4.42 0.99
CA LEU A 147 2.36 5.66 1.63
C LEU A 147 1.94 5.70 3.10
N THR A 148 0.67 5.46 3.39
CA THR A 148 0.14 5.47 4.76
C THR A 148 0.74 4.36 5.62
N LEU A 149 1.06 3.20 5.04
CA LEU A 149 1.79 2.13 5.70
C LEU A 149 3.22 2.51 6.04
N CYS A 150 3.95 3.17 5.13
CA CYS A 150 5.29 3.65 5.43
C CYS A 150 5.28 4.64 6.60
N ILE A 151 4.30 5.56 6.61
CA ILE A 151 4.10 6.52 7.70
C ILE A 151 3.75 5.79 9.01
N TYR A 152 2.84 4.82 8.96
CA TYR A 152 2.47 3.96 10.09
C TYR A 152 3.71 3.27 10.69
N LEU A 153 4.54 2.64 9.86
CA LEU A 153 5.76 1.95 10.29
C LEU A 153 6.80 2.92 10.87
N LEU A 154 6.92 4.13 10.32
CA LEU A 154 7.79 5.18 10.88
C LEU A 154 7.35 5.61 12.29
N ILE A 155 6.04 5.81 12.48
CA ILE A 155 5.47 6.13 13.80
C ILE A 155 5.66 4.96 14.76
N TYR A 156 5.42 3.74 14.29
CA TYR A 156 5.56 2.55 15.11
C TYR A 156 7.01 2.36 15.57
N HIS A 157 7.97 2.52 14.65
CA HIS A 157 9.39 2.53 14.98
C HIS A 157 9.72 3.63 16.00
N HIS A 158 9.15 4.83 15.88
CA HIS A 158 9.34 5.90 16.87
C HIS A 158 8.80 5.53 18.26
N LEU A 159 7.60 4.95 18.34
CA LEU A 159 7.01 4.47 19.59
C LEU A 159 7.89 3.44 20.29
N ILE A 160 8.47 2.49 19.55
CA ILE A 160 9.37 1.47 20.09
C ILE A 160 10.72 2.08 20.49
N ALA A 161 11.35 2.84 19.59
CA ALA A 161 12.72 3.33 19.79
C ALA A 161 12.84 4.37 20.91
N VAL A 162 11.81 5.20 21.10
CA VAL A 162 11.77 6.23 22.16
C VAL A 162 11.03 5.73 23.40
N ASN A 163 10.35 4.58 23.30
CA ASN A 163 9.48 4.02 24.35
C ASN A 163 8.48 5.04 24.91
N THR A 164 7.89 5.85 24.03
CA THR A 164 6.93 6.91 24.42
C THR A 164 5.49 6.39 24.42
N ARG A 165 4.72 6.79 25.42
CA ARG A 165 3.27 6.52 25.52
C ARG A 165 2.42 7.76 25.25
N SER A 166 2.97 8.75 24.54
CA SER A 166 2.25 9.98 24.24
C SER A 166 0.97 9.68 23.47
N ILE A 167 -0.16 10.17 23.98
CA ILE A 167 -1.47 9.97 23.36
C ILE A 167 -1.51 10.49 21.92
N LYS A 168 -0.77 11.58 21.63
CA LYS A 168 -0.61 12.13 20.27
C LYS A 168 -0.05 11.09 19.30
N TRP A 169 1.00 10.37 19.70
CA TRP A 169 1.62 9.35 18.84
C TRP A 169 0.76 8.09 18.73
N LEU A 170 0.06 7.70 19.79
CA LEU A 170 -0.88 6.57 19.76
C LEU A 170 -2.09 6.84 18.86
N VAL A 171 -2.64 8.06 18.91
CA VAL A 171 -3.72 8.47 18.00
C VAL A 171 -3.23 8.51 16.55
N LEU A 172 -2.04 9.07 16.30
CA LEU A 172 -1.49 9.08 14.95
C LEU A 172 -1.20 7.66 14.42
N PHE A 173 -0.72 6.77 15.29
CA PHE A 173 -0.51 5.35 15.00
C PHE A 173 -1.82 4.65 14.61
N LEU A 174 -2.89 4.87 15.38
CA LEU A 174 -4.23 4.35 15.06
C LEU A 174 -4.76 4.91 13.74
N LEU A 175 -4.72 6.23 13.55
CA LEU A 175 -5.25 6.89 12.35
C LEU A 175 -4.54 6.45 11.08
N THR A 176 -3.20 6.37 11.10
CA THR A 176 -2.43 5.93 9.93
C THR A 176 -2.66 4.47 9.59
N PHE A 177 -2.86 3.61 10.60
CA PHE A 177 -3.26 2.22 10.38
C PHE A 177 -4.66 2.13 9.78
N MET A 178 -5.63 2.88 10.31
CA MET A 178 -7.00 2.94 9.77
C MET A 178 -7.02 3.43 8.32
N LEU A 179 -6.26 4.48 8.00
CA LEU A 179 -6.17 4.99 6.63
C LEU A 179 -5.55 3.97 5.67
N SER A 180 -4.54 3.22 6.14
CA SER A 180 -3.92 2.15 5.34
C SER A 180 -4.93 1.06 4.98
N ILE A 181 -5.79 0.69 5.92
CA ILE A 181 -6.84 -0.32 5.68
C ILE A 181 -7.97 0.25 4.83
N ALA A 182 -8.32 1.53 5.03
CA ALA A 182 -9.36 2.18 4.25
C ALA A 182 -8.98 2.22 2.77
N PHE A 183 -7.78 2.68 2.40
CA PHE A 183 -7.43 2.93 1.00
C PHE A 183 -7.42 1.67 0.10
N SER A 184 -6.96 0.51 0.58
CA SER A 184 -6.99 -0.76 -0.18
C SER A 184 -6.92 -1.95 0.79
N PRO A 185 -8.08 -2.44 1.26
CA PRO A 185 -8.15 -3.50 2.25
C PRO A 185 -7.63 -4.85 1.77
N ILE A 186 -7.77 -5.20 0.47
CA ILE A 186 -7.16 -6.43 -0.10
C ILE A 186 -5.66 -6.46 0.21
N ARG A 187 -4.99 -5.32 -0.01
CA ARG A 187 -3.54 -5.21 0.14
C ARG A 187 -3.12 -5.01 1.59
N ALA A 188 -3.97 -4.40 2.40
CA ALA A 188 -3.70 -4.15 3.81
C ALA A 188 -4.09 -5.32 4.74
N PHE A 189 -4.92 -6.27 4.31
CA PHE A 189 -5.35 -7.40 5.15
C PHE A 189 -4.19 -8.27 5.65
N PRO A 190 -3.19 -8.66 4.82
CA PRO A 190 -2.01 -9.38 5.32
C PRO A 190 -1.24 -8.60 6.39
N ILE A 191 -1.34 -7.26 6.37
CA ILE A 191 -0.62 -6.37 7.28
C ILE A 191 -1.26 -6.40 8.68
N LEU A 192 -2.49 -6.88 8.84
CA LEU A 192 -3.09 -7.11 10.15
C LEU A 192 -2.25 -8.08 11.01
N ALA A 193 -1.50 -9.00 10.40
CA ALA A 193 -0.61 -9.89 11.13
C ALA A 193 0.74 -9.23 11.51
N VAL A 194 1.12 -8.13 10.85
CA VAL A 194 2.43 -7.51 11.01
C VAL A 194 2.65 -6.89 12.41
N PRO A 195 1.71 -6.10 12.98
CA PRO A 195 1.89 -5.54 14.33
C PRO A 195 2.17 -6.59 15.41
N PRO A 196 1.38 -7.67 15.57
CA PRO A 196 1.66 -8.67 16.60
C PRO A 196 2.95 -9.45 16.32
N LEU A 197 3.31 -9.70 15.05
CA LEU A 197 4.60 -10.31 14.71
C LEU A 197 5.77 -9.41 15.11
N ILE A 198 5.72 -8.11 14.81
CA ILE A 198 6.76 -7.16 15.22
C ILE A 198 6.88 -7.11 16.73
N GLU A 199 5.76 -7.03 17.48
CA GLU A 199 5.82 -7.03 18.94
C GLU A 199 6.44 -8.30 19.50
N PHE A 200 6.08 -9.46 18.95
CA PHE A 200 6.67 -10.74 19.35
C PHE A 200 8.18 -10.77 19.13
N PHE A 201 8.67 -10.32 17.96
CA PHE A 201 10.10 -10.23 17.68
C PHE A 201 10.81 -9.21 18.56
N VAL A 202 10.23 -8.04 18.78
CA VAL A 202 10.81 -6.99 19.64
C VAL A 202 10.91 -7.48 21.08
N PHE A 203 9.87 -8.15 21.59
CA PHE A 203 9.86 -8.74 22.92
C PHE A 203 10.93 -9.82 23.08
N THR A 204 10.94 -10.81 22.20
CA THR A 204 11.81 -12.00 22.30
C THR A 204 13.28 -11.70 22.01
N LEU A 205 13.58 -10.85 21.04
CA LEU A 205 14.96 -10.65 20.56
C LEU A 205 15.65 -9.43 21.17
N THR A 206 14.90 -8.40 21.56
CA THR A 206 15.51 -7.12 21.95
C THR A 206 15.31 -6.74 23.40
N ASN A 207 14.34 -7.34 24.11
CA ASN A 207 13.93 -6.94 25.47
C ASN A 207 13.65 -5.43 25.62
N LYS A 208 13.44 -4.70 24.51
CA LYS A 208 13.25 -3.24 24.51
C LYS A 208 11.82 -2.82 24.89
N ALA A 209 10.88 -3.75 24.89
CA ALA A 209 9.48 -3.47 25.20
C ALA A 209 9.02 -4.29 26.42
N SER A 210 8.39 -3.61 27.38
CA SER A 210 7.69 -4.32 28.45
C SER A 210 6.39 -4.93 27.93
N LEU A 211 5.91 -6.02 28.54
CA LEU A 211 4.60 -6.62 28.21
C LEU A 211 3.46 -5.60 28.26
N LYS A 212 3.55 -4.63 29.19
CA LYS A 212 2.60 -3.52 29.30
C LYS A 212 2.59 -2.63 28.06
N ASP A 213 3.76 -2.31 27.51
CA ASP A 213 3.87 -1.45 26.32
C ASP A 213 3.30 -2.14 25.07
N ILE A 214 3.58 -3.42 24.92
CA ILE A 214 3.03 -4.28 23.86
C ILE A 214 1.51 -4.29 23.96
N PHE A 215 0.98 -4.56 25.16
CA PHE A 215 -0.46 -4.60 25.39
C PHE A 215 -1.14 -3.27 25.06
N ILE A 216 -0.55 -2.13 25.45
CA ILE A 216 -1.11 -0.80 25.12
C ILE A 216 -1.14 -0.59 23.60
N ARG A 217 -0.06 -0.87 22.87
CA ARG A 217 -0.02 -0.66 21.42
C ARG A 217 -0.99 -1.57 20.67
N LEU A 218 -1.09 -2.85 21.06
CA LEU A 218 -2.07 -3.78 20.48
C LEU A 218 -3.50 -3.42 20.85
N ALA A 219 -3.76 -2.99 22.09
CA ALA A 219 -5.07 -2.52 22.53
C ALA A 219 -5.52 -1.28 21.75
N VAL A 220 -4.61 -0.35 21.45
CA VAL A 220 -4.91 0.82 20.60
C VAL A 220 -5.35 0.40 19.19
N LEU A 221 -4.80 -0.69 18.63
CA LEU A 221 -5.21 -1.20 17.32
C LEU A 221 -6.50 -2.04 17.37
N SER A 222 -6.88 -2.56 18.53
CA SER A 222 -8.05 -3.45 18.69
C SER A 222 -9.36 -2.91 18.08
N PRO A 223 -9.70 -1.60 18.14
CA PRO A 223 -10.93 -1.11 17.53
C PRO A 223 -10.96 -1.33 16.01
N VAL A 224 -9.80 -1.28 15.35
CA VAL A 224 -9.69 -1.52 13.90
C VAL A 224 -9.95 -2.99 13.58
N TYR A 225 -9.38 -3.91 14.35
CA TYR A 225 -9.66 -5.34 14.20
C TYR A 225 -11.14 -5.64 14.42
N ILE A 226 -11.75 -5.06 15.45
CA ILE A 226 -13.17 -5.22 15.75
C ILE A 226 -14.02 -4.69 14.59
N LEU A 227 -13.72 -3.49 14.08
CA LEU A 227 -14.43 -2.88 12.96
C LEU A 227 -14.38 -3.77 11.70
N ILE A 228 -13.21 -4.30 11.35
CA ILE A 228 -13.04 -5.21 10.21
C ILE A 228 -13.88 -6.48 10.41
N ILE A 229 -13.87 -7.06 11.61
CA ILE A 229 -14.66 -8.25 11.94
C ILE A 229 -16.16 -7.97 11.82
N LEU A 230 -16.62 -6.77 12.18
CA LEU A 230 -18.03 -6.41 12.11
C LEU A 230 -18.50 -6.09 10.68
N ILE A 231 -17.65 -5.48 9.85
CA ILE A 231 -18.02 -5.01 8.50
C ILE A 231 -17.90 -6.11 7.45
N ILE A 232 -16.85 -6.95 7.50
CA ILE A 232 -16.67 -7.99 6.50
C ILE A 232 -17.64 -9.15 6.80
N PRO A 233 -18.43 -9.66 5.84
CA PRO A 233 -19.30 -10.82 6.05
C PRO A 233 -18.50 -12.12 6.20
N ILE A 234 -18.90 -13.00 7.13
CA ILE A 234 -18.15 -14.21 7.56
C ILE A 234 -17.80 -15.17 6.41
N GLN A 235 -18.60 -15.19 5.35
CA GLN A 235 -18.41 -16.07 4.20
C GLN A 235 -17.21 -15.69 3.32
N GLN A 236 -16.71 -14.45 3.41
CA GLN A 236 -15.47 -13.99 2.75
C GLN A 236 -14.25 -14.04 3.69
N LYS A 237 -14.42 -14.44 4.97
CA LYS A 237 -13.43 -14.09 6.01
C LYS A 237 -12.13 -14.86 5.97
N PHE A 238 -12.12 -16.12 5.56
CA PHE A 238 -10.90 -16.91 5.49
C PHE A 238 -11.08 -18.01 4.44
N PRO A 239 -10.01 -18.40 3.72
CA PRO A 239 -10.06 -19.63 2.95
C PRO A 239 -10.35 -20.77 3.93
N THR A 240 -11.57 -21.30 3.87
CA THR A 240 -11.95 -22.50 4.60
C THR A 240 -11.12 -23.68 4.06
N LEU A 241 -11.14 -24.83 4.75
CA LEU A 241 -10.58 -26.07 4.18
C LEU A 241 -11.22 -26.44 2.82
N SER A 242 -12.38 -25.87 2.50
CA SER A 242 -13.07 -25.98 1.21
C SER A 242 -12.70 -24.88 0.21
N SER A 243 -11.79 -23.97 0.53
CA SER A 243 -11.30 -22.97 -0.42
C SER A 243 -10.59 -23.66 -1.58
N PRO A 244 -10.83 -23.24 -2.84
CA PRO A 244 -10.17 -23.81 -4.02
C PRO A 244 -8.65 -23.86 -3.89
N ILE A 245 -8.04 -22.83 -3.29
CA ILE A 245 -6.59 -22.73 -3.08
C ILE A 245 -6.13 -23.76 -2.04
N VAL A 246 -6.84 -23.89 -0.92
CA VAL A 246 -6.47 -24.84 0.16
C VAL A 246 -6.64 -26.28 -0.32
N VAL A 247 -7.74 -26.58 -1.01
CA VAL A 247 -7.98 -27.89 -1.63
C VAL A 247 -6.90 -28.20 -2.67
N SER A 248 -6.52 -27.22 -3.51
CA SER A 248 -5.44 -27.37 -4.51
C SER A 248 -4.10 -27.70 -3.84
N ILE A 249 -3.73 -27.00 -2.77
CA ILE A 249 -2.51 -27.28 -1.99
C ILE A 249 -2.56 -28.67 -1.36
N LEU A 250 -3.68 -29.03 -0.71
CA LEU A 250 -3.87 -30.34 -0.10
C LEU A 250 -3.82 -31.49 -1.12
N ASN A 251 -4.21 -31.22 -2.37
CA ASN A 251 -4.10 -32.14 -3.50
C ASN A 251 -2.69 -32.19 -4.13
N GLY A 252 -1.70 -31.55 -3.51
CA GLY A 252 -0.29 -31.62 -3.93
C GLY A 252 0.15 -30.52 -4.89
N ASN A 253 -0.70 -29.53 -5.18
CA ASN A 253 -0.31 -28.38 -6.00
C ASN A 253 0.46 -27.36 -5.16
N TRP A 254 1.72 -27.68 -4.87
CA TRP A 254 2.63 -26.82 -4.09
C TRP A 254 2.98 -25.51 -4.80
N PHE A 255 2.70 -25.39 -6.10
CA PHE A 255 2.87 -24.13 -6.83
C PHE A 255 2.02 -23.01 -6.20
N GLU A 256 0.78 -23.30 -5.78
CA GLU A 256 -0.11 -22.36 -5.08
C GLU A 256 0.48 -21.82 -3.77
N VAL A 257 1.35 -22.59 -3.10
CA VAL A 257 2.08 -22.14 -1.90
C VAL A 257 3.16 -21.12 -2.26
N ILE A 258 3.73 -21.23 -3.46
CA ILE A 258 4.83 -20.39 -3.93
C ILE A 258 4.30 -19.15 -4.66
N ILE A 259 3.06 -19.17 -5.20
CA ILE A 259 2.44 -18.02 -5.88
C ILE A 259 2.54 -16.71 -5.08
N PRO A 260 2.29 -16.65 -3.76
CA PRO A 260 2.46 -15.42 -2.97
C PRO A 260 3.89 -14.85 -3.00
N PHE A 261 4.89 -15.70 -3.26
CA PHE A 261 6.31 -15.33 -3.35
C PHE A 261 6.78 -15.10 -4.79
N SER A 262 6.00 -15.48 -5.81
CA SER A 262 6.35 -15.29 -7.22
C SER A 262 6.53 -13.81 -7.59
N GLY A 263 5.85 -12.91 -6.85
CA GLY A 263 6.01 -11.46 -6.95
C GLY A 263 7.45 -10.97 -6.77
N LEU A 264 8.29 -11.69 -6.02
CA LEU A 264 9.71 -11.36 -5.84
C LEU A 264 10.52 -11.51 -7.15
N GLY A 265 10.14 -12.43 -8.03
CA GLY A 265 10.75 -12.60 -9.35
C GLY A 265 10.28 -11.56 -10.38
N SER A 266 9.04 -11.09 -10.26
CA SER A 266 8.45 -10.08 -11.15
C SER A 266 8.97 -8.64 -10.93
N LEU A 267 9.82 -8.41 -9.93
CA LEU A 267 10.46 -7.11 -9.69
C LEU A 267 11.26 -6.60 -10.92
N ILE A 268 11.75 -7.53 -11.75
CA ILE A 268 12.70 -7.24 -12.85
C ILE A 268 12.11 -7.54 -14.23
N LEU A 269 11.22 -8.53 -14.35
CA LEU A 269 10.67 -8.97 -15.63
C LEU A 269 9.21 -8.49 -15.78
N PRO A 270 8.85 -7.86 -16.92
CA PRO A 270 7.46 -7.56 -17.20
C PRO A 270 6.68 -8.88 -17.26
N TYR A 271 5.59 -8.98 -16.51
CA TYR A 271 4.63 -10.05 -16.71
C TYR A 271 4.04 -9.86 -18.11
N GLN A 272 4.47 -10.69 -19.06
CA GLN A 272 3.70 -10.89 -20.27
C GLN A 272 2.50 -11.74 -19.86
N PRO A 273 1.25 -11.21 -19.88
CA PRO A 273 0.13 -12.12 -19.88
C PRO A 273 0.34 -13.07 -21.06
N CYS A 274 0.18 -14.38 -20.86
CA CYS A 274 0.09 -15.31 -21.97
C CYS A 274 -1.08 -14.87 -22.85
N VAL A 275 -0.82 -14.03 -23.85
CA VAL A 275 -1.72 -13.71 -24.95
C VAL A 275 -1.62 -14.86 -25.95
N GLU A 276 -1.87 -16.08 -25.50
CA GLU A 276 -2.04 -17.26 -26.32
C GLU A 276 -2.96 -18.21 -25.56
N MET A 277 -4.26 -18.17 -25.87
CA MET A 277 -5.22 -19.30 -25.81
C MET A 277 -6.70 -18.84 -25.87
N PHE A 278 -7.03 -17.79 -26.61
CA PHE A 278 -8.38 -17.64 -27.18
C PHE A 278 -8.25 -17.06 -28.59
N GLY A 279 -7.81 -17.93 -29.51
CA GLY A 279 -8.19 -17.86 -30.92
C GLY A 279 -9.36 -18.79 -31.15
#